data_AF-A0A949I0J7-F1
#
_entry.id   AF-A0A949I0J7-F1
#
_cell.length_a   1.000
_cell.length_b   1.000
_cell.length_c   1.000
_cell.angle_alpha   90.00
_cell.angle_beta   90.00
_cell.angle_gamma   90.00
#
_symmetry.space_group_name_H-M   'P 1'
#
loop_
_entity.id
_entity.type
_entity.pdbx_description
1 polymer ?
#
loop_
_entity_poly.entity_id
_entity_poly.type
_entity_poly.pdbx_seq_one_letter_code
_entity_poly.pdbx_strand_id
1 'polypeptide(L)'
;MSERIENLRTAIETMHGCKATHERSAVTVEKFKNQIAREGVVESFALTGHPKAKRCHAWSHQDNGQTQRVNVLEIPPVVSAQTAVQAAIASGSQK
;
A
#
# COMPACT_ATOMS: atom_id res chain seq x y z
N MET A 1 16.02 6.18 -5.97
CA MET A 1 14.82 5.58 -5.34
C MET A 1 15.24 4.95 -4.03
N SER A 2 14.41 5.01 -2.99
CA SER A 2 14.70 4.42 -1.68
C SER A 2 14.53 2.90 -1.71
N GLU A 3 15.33 2.17 -0.92
CA GLU A 3 15.26 0.70 -0.82
C GLU A 3 13.85 0.18 -0.49
N ARG A 4 13.07 0.96 0.28
CA ARG A 4 11.66 0.67 0.56
C ARG A 4 10.79 0.62 -0.71
N ILE A 5 10.95 1.59 -1.61
CA ILE A 5 10.16 1.68 -2.85
C ILE A 5 10.47 0.50 -3.76
N GLU A 6 11.75 0.16 -3.91
CA GLU A 6 12.18 -0.98 -4.74
C GLU A 6 11.69 -2.32 -4.18
N ASN A 7 11.71 -2.50 -2.85
CA ASN A 7 11.15 -3.68 -2.21
C ASN A 7 9.64 -3.81 -2.43
N LEU A 8 8.89 -2.71 -2.26
CA LEU A 8 7.44 -2.69 -2.49
C LEU A 8 7.11 -2.94 -3.96
N ARG A 9 7.84 -2.29 -4.86
CA ARG A 9 7.73 -2.49 -6.30
C ARG A 9 7.93 -3.96 -6.66
N THR A 10 9.06 -4.56 -6.26
CA THR A 10 9.38 -5.96 -6.56
C THR A 10 8.30 -6.91 -6.03
N ALA A 11 7.77 -6.64 -4.83
CA ALA A 11 6.69 -7.43 -4.26
C ALA A 11 5.39 -7.32 -5.07
N ILE A 12 5.02 -6.12 -5.53
CA ILE A 12 3.85 -5.91 -6.40
C ILE A 12 4.04 -6.63 -7.73
N GLU A 13 5.18 -6.45 -8.39
CA GLU A 13 5.45 -7.05 -9.71
C GLU A 13 5.44 -8.58 -9.63
N THR A 14 5.99 -9.14 -8.55
CA THR A 14 6.00 -10.59 -8.29
C THR A 14 4.60 -11.13 -7.99
N MET A 15 3.83 -10.43 -7.16
CA MET A 15 2.50 -10.91 -6.71
C MET A 15 1.43 -10.79 -7.80
N HIS A 16 1.51 -9.75 -8.63
CA HIS A 16 0.50 -9.43 -9.63
C HIS A 16 0.93 -9.74 -11.07
N GLY A 17 2.19 -10.11 -11.31
CA GLY A 17 2.71 -10.40 -12.65
C GLY A 17 2.62 -9.21 -13.61
N CYS A 18 2.61 -7.98 -13.08
CA CYS A 18 2.47 -6.75 -13.85
C CYS A 18 3.66 -5.82 -13.60
N LYS A 19 3.85 -4.81 -14.46
CA LYS A 19 4.89 -3.80 -14.24
C LYS A 19 4.39 -2.72 -13.29
N ALA A 20 5.16 -2.44 -12.24
CA ALA A 20 4.83 -1.41 -11.24
C ALA A 20 5.81 -0.24 -11.34
N THR A 21 5.29 0.98 -11.47
CA THR A 21 6.10 2.21 -11.54
C THR A 21 5.70 3.14 -10.42
N HIS A 22 6.64 3.56 -9.59
CA HIS A 22 6.36 4.48 -8.49
C HIS A 22 5.87 5.84 -9.03
N GLU A 23 4.72 6.30 -8.55
CA GLU A 23 4.13 7.59 -8.93
C GLU A 23 4.26 8.63 -7.82
N ARG A 24 3.95 8.24 -6.58
CA ARG A 24 3.85 9.19 -5.46
C ARG A 24 4.05 8.51 -4.12
N SER A 25 4.67 9.24 -3.19
CA SER A 25 4.71 8.91 -1.77
C SER A 25 3.71 9.80 -1.02
N ALA A 26 2.82 9.22 -0.24
CA ALA A 26 1.85 9.94 0.57
C ALA A 26 2.05 9.58 2.05
N VAL A 27 2.40 10.60 2.86
CA VAL A 27 2.41 10.44 4.32
C VAL A 27 0.97 10.35 4.77
N THR A 28 0.59 9.18 5.29
CA THR A 28 -0.76 8.96 5.81
C THR A 28 -0.67 8.87 7.32
N VAL A 29 -1.34 9.81 7.99
CA VAL A 29 -1.52 9.78 9.44
C VAL A 29 -2.90 9.20 9.69
N GLU A 30 -2.97 7.93 10.05
CA GLU A 30 -4.25 7.32 10.34
C GLU A 30 -4.59 7.43 11.82
N LYS A 31 -5.76 8.01 12.10
CA LYS A 31 -6.36 8.09 13.43
C LYS A 31 -7.41 6.99 13.53
N PHE A 32 -7.12 5.93 14.26
CA PHE A 32 -8.08 4.86 14.52
C PHE A 32 -8.64 5.04 15.93
N LYS A 33 -9.96 5.11 16.08
CA LYS A 33 -10.66 5.29 17.38
C LYS A 33 -10.09 6.41 18.28
N ASN A 34 -9.88 7.61 17.72
CA ASN A 34 -9.43 8.79 18.47
C ASN A 34 -8.01 8.69 19.08
N GLN A 35 -7.22 7.70 18.65
CA GLN A 35 -5.79 7.57 18.95
C GLN A 35 -5.00 7.64 17.63
N ILE A 36 -3.82 8.26 17.66
CA ILE A 36 -2.88 8.28 16.54
C ILE A 36 -2.44 6.83 16.35
N ALA A 37 -2.94 6.16 15.29
CA ALA A 37 -2.87 4.70 15.20
C ALA A 37 -1.65 4.21 14.43
N ARG A 38 -1.10 5.00 13.49
CA ARG A 38 0.22 4.79 12.86
C ARG A 38 0.54 5.96 11.93
N GLU A 39 1.79 6.45 11.99
CA GLU A 39 2.38 7.31 10.96
C GLU A 39 3.12 6.41 9.97
N GLY A 40 2.74 6.46 8.69
CA GLY A 40 3.32 5.62 7.65
C GLY A 40 3.37 6.31 6.30
N VAL A 41 4.37 5.96 5.49
CA VAL A 41 4.45 6.41 4.10
C VAL A 41 3.83 5.35 3.21
N VAL A 42 2.74 5.71 2.55
CA VAL A 42 2.08 4.90 1.54
C VAL A 42 2.66 5.28 0.18
N GLU A 43 3.18 4.30 -0.53
CA GLU A 43 3.75 4.47 -1.86
C GLU A 43 2.72 4.02 -2.90
N SER A 44 2.36 4.91 -3.82
CA SER A 44 1.46 4.62 -4.93
C SER A 44 2.27 4.22 -6.17
N PHE A 45 1.85 3.15 -6.82
CA PHE A 45 2.47 2.60 -8.02
C PHE A 45 1.46 2.51 -9.16
N ALA A 46 1.79 3.06 -10.31
CA ALA A 46 1.09 2.79 -11.56
C ALA A 46 1.35 1.35 -11.99
N LEU A 47 0.28 0.62 -12.28
CA LEU A 47 0.33 -0.74 -12.82
C LEU A 47 0.14 -0.70 -14.33
N THR A 48 1.06 -1.32 -15.06
CA THR A 48 0.93 -1.54 -16.51
C THR A 48 0.78 -3.03 -16.79
N GLY A 49 -0.27 -3.41 -17.52
CA GLY A 49 -0.57 -4.81 -17.84
C GLY A 49 -1.43 -5.54 -16.81
N HIS A 50 -1.89 -4.87 -15.74
CA HIS A 50 -2.79 -5.48 -14.77
C HIS A 50 -4.26 -5.42 -15.25
N PRO A 51 -5.01 -6.54 -15.25
CA PRO A 51 -6.33 -6.60 -15.88
C PRO A 51 -7.43 -5.84 -15.13
N LYS A 52 -7.24 -5.57 -13.83
CA LYS A 52 -8.31 -5.04 -12.96
C LYS A 52 -8.05 -3.66 -12.36
N ALA A 53 -6.81 -3.19 -12.38
CA ALA A 53 -6.41 -1.99 -11.64
C ALA A 53 -5.31 -1.27 -12.39
N LYS A 54 -5.38 0.07 -12.40
CA LYS A 54 -4.33 0.93 -13.00
C LYS A 54 -3.29 1.36 -11.99
N ARG A 55 -3.58 1.22 -10.70
CA ARG A 55 -2.73 1.63 -9.59
C ARG A 55 -2.79 0.63 -8.45
N CYS A 56 -1.73 0.61 -7.67
CA CYS A 56 -1.60 -0.12 -6.41
C CYS A 56 -0.99 0.79 -5.36
N HIS A 57 -1.56 0.80 -4.17
CA HIS A 57 -1.04 1.50 -3.00
C HIS A 57 -0.38 0.46 -2.10
N ALA A 58 0.87 0.67 -1.72
CA ALA A 58 1.61 -0.27 -0.90
C ALA A 58 2.43 0.43 0.17
N TRP A 59 2.58 -0.23 1.30
CA TRP A 59 3.37 0.25 2.43
C TRP A 59 3.93 -0.92 3.23
N SER A 60 4.96 -0.64 4.00
CA SER A 60 5.48 -1.55 5.00
C SER A 60 5.12 -1.04 6.38
N HIS A 61 4.69 -1.93 7.27
CA HIS A 61 4.51 -1.61 8.68
C HIS A 61 5.20 -2.66 9.54
N GLN A 62 5.58 -2.27 10.76
CA GLN A 62 6.01 -3.22 11.77
C GLN A 62 4.79 -3.78 12.48
N ASP A 63 4.75 -5.11 12.59
CA ASP A 63 3.83 -5.85 13.44
C ASP A 63 4.63 -6.86 14.26
N ASN A 64 4.58 -6.76 15.59
CA ASN A 64 5.30 -7.65 16.52
C ASN A 64 6.79 -7.88 16.17
N GLY A 65 7.49 -6.81 15.75
CA GLY A 65 8.91 -6.87 15.37
C GLY A 65 9.19 -7.43 13.96
N GLN A 66 8.15 -7.80 13.21
CA GLN A 66 8.26 -8.24 11.81
C GLN A 66 7.77 -7.15 10.86
N THR A 67 8.52 -6.93 9.79
CA THR A 67 8.12 -5.99 8.73
C THR A 67 7.11 -6.68 7.81
N GLN A 68 5.84 -6.33 7.96
CA GLN A 68 4.77 -6.76 7.07
C GLN A 68 4.63 -5.77 5.91
N ARG A 69 4.42 -6.30 4.71
CA ARG A 69 4.22 -5.52 3.48
C ARG A 69 2.78 -5.68 3.05
N VAL A 70 2.08 -4.58 2.91
CA VAL A 70 0.69 -4.54 2.48
C VAL A 70 0.65 -3.88 1.11
N ASN A 71 -0.12 -4.47 0.19
CA ASN A 71 -0.41 -3.93 -1.12
C ASN A 71 -1.93 -3.98 -1.35
N VAL A 72 -2.47 -2.90 -1.92
CA VAL A 72 -3.90 -2.74 -2.12
C VAL A 72 -4.11 -2.14 -3.50
N LEU A 73 -4.83 -2.88 -4.34
CA LEU A 73 -5.18 -2.43 -5.68
C LEU A 73 -6.19 -1.27 -5.60
N GLU A 74 -6.04 -0.29 -6.48
CA GLU A 74 -6.99 0.81 -6.66
C GLU A 74 -8.22 0.29 -7.43
N ILE A 75 -9.10 -0.39 -6.69
CA ILE A 75 -10.38 -0.93 -7.15
C ILE A 75 -11.46 -0.44 -6.17
N PRO A 76 -12.59 0.12 -6.65
CA PRO A 76 -13.65 0.62 -5.78
C PRO A 76 -14.02 -0.37 -4.67
N PRO A 77 -14.08 0.08 -3.39
CA PRO A 77 -14.11 1.48 -2.93
C PRO A 77 -12.74 2.17 -2.76
N VAL A 78 -11.63 1.52 -3.09
CA VAL A 78 -10.28 2.10 -2.96
C VAL A 78 -10.01 3.06 -4.12
N VAL A 79 -9.91 4.35 -3.82
CA VAL A 79 -9.68 5.43 -4.80
C VAL A 79 -8.48 6.32 -4.46
N SER A 80 -7.83 6.09 -3.32
CA SER A 80 -6.73 6.89 -2.78
C SER A 80 -5.94 6.10 -1.75
N ALA A 81 -4.71 6.54 -1.47
CA ALA A 81 -3.84 5.95 -0.44
C ALA A 81 -4.55 5.81 0.92
N GLN A 82 -5.27 6.84 1.36
CA GLN A 82 -6.03 6.79 2.62
C GLN A 82 -7.11 5.70 2.60
N THR A 83 -7.93 5.63 1.55
CA THR A 83 -8.96 4.58 1.43
C THR A 83 -8.36 3.18 1.30
N ALA A 84 -7.13 3.07 0.78
CA ALA A 84 -6.41 1.81 0.69
C ALA A 84 -6.01 1.30 2.08
N VAL A 85 -5.49 2.18 2.94
CA VAL A 85 -5.15 1.83 4.34
C VAL A 85 -6.41 1.43 5.10
N GLN A 86 -7.49 2.22 4.99
CA GLN A 86 -8.78 1.88 5.59
C GLN A 86 -9.30 0.51 5.13
N ALA A 87 -9.20 0.20 3.83
CA ALA A 87 -9.60 -1.08 3.28
C ALA A 87 -8.73 -2.24 3.80
N ALA A 88 -7.41 -2.05 3.93
CA ALA A 88 -6.50 -3.07 4.47
C ALA A 88 -6.82 -3.38 5.94
N ILE A 89 -7.13 -2.37 6.75
CA ILE A 89 -7.52 -2.54 8.14
C ILE A 89 -8.87 -3.22 8.24
N ALA A 90 -9.86 -2.79 7.46
CA ALA A 90 -11.18 -3.43 7.39
C ALA A 90 -11.08 -4.92 6.98
N SER A 91 -10.12 -5.25 6.12
CA SER A 91 -9.86 -6.63 5.66
C SER A 91 -9.07 -7.47 6.66
N GLY A 92 -8.57 -6.88 7.75
CA GLY A 92 -7.72 -7.56 8.72
C GLY A 92 -6.35 -7.97 8.19
N SER A 93 -5.89 -7.35 7.09
CA SER A 93 -4.52 -7.52 6.55
C SER A 93 -3.48 -6.79 7.41
N GLN A 94 -3.94 -5.90 8.28
CA GLN A 94 -3.16 -5.16 9.24
C GLN A 94 -3.87 -5.28 10.60
N LYS A 95 -3.59 -6.38 11.32
CA LYS A 95 -4.05 -6.56 12.71
C LYS A 95 -3.06 -5.94 13.71
#